data_AF-X1ER64-F1
#
_entry.id   AF-X1ER64-F1
#
_cell.length_a   1.000
_cell.length_b   1.000
_cell.length_c   1.000
_cell.angle_alpha   90.00
_cell.angle_beta   90.00
_cell.angle_gamma   90.00
#
_symmetry.space_group_name_H-M   'P 1'
#
loop_
_entity.id
_entity.type
_entity.pdbx_description
1 polymer ?
#
loop_
_entity_poly.entity_id
_entity_poly.type
_entity_poly.pdbx_seq_one_letter_code
_entity_poly.pdbx_strand_id
1 'polypeptide(L)'
;AELGYRVLTKVAQLTREGLVRSAHDLSEGGLAVALAEMAFAGGRGAQIDLRMVPKRGVIEADEVLLFSESNSRLILEVMPSNVQHTEEILRGVPFARIGQVTQGLRMVVTGRNGRRVIDEDIFELKEAWQKPLRW
;
A
#
# COMPACT_ATOMS: atom_id res chain seq x y z
N ALA A 1 15.79 -7.78 12.57
CA ALA A 1 15.98 -9.03 11.79
C ALA A 1 14.76 -9.94 11.91
N GLU A 2 14.30 -10.29 13.12
CA GLU A 2 13.21 -11.25 13.33
C GLU A 2 11.84 -10.82 12.74
N LEU A 3 11.43 -9.56 12.92
CA LEU A 3 10.12 -9.10 12.43
C LEU A 3 9.99 -9.22 10.90
N GLY A 4 11.00 -8.77 10.15
CA GLY A 4 10.97 -8.83 8.69
C GLY A 4 10.90 -10.26 8.16
N TYR A 5 11.63 -11.20 8.77
CA TYR A 5 11.54 -12.62 8.45
C TYR A 5 10.12 -13.17 8.68
N ARG A 6 9.49 -12.83 9.82
CA ARG A 6 8.12 -13.24 10.13
C ARG A 6 7.13 -12.67 9.12
N VAL A 7 7.23 -11.39 8.77
CA VAL A 7 6.39 -10.75 7.74
C VAL A 7 6.52 -11.48 6.41
N LEU A 8 7.74 -11.68 5.90
CA LEU A 8 7.97 -12.35 4.62
C LEU A 8 7.47 -13.80 4.62
N THR A 9 7.64 -14.53 5.73
CA THR A 9 7.15 -15.91 5.86
C THR A 9 5.61 -15.97 5.79
N LYS A 10 4.92 -15.02 6.43
CA LYS A 10 3.45 -14.92 6.37
C LYS A 10 2.97 -14.53 4.96
N VAL A 11 3.62 -13.57 4.31
CA VAL A 11 3.29 -13.20 2.92
C VAL A 11 3.51 -14.39 1.98
N ALA A 12 4.61 -15.12 2.12
CA ALA A 12 4.87 -16.31 1.33
C ALA A 12 3.80 -17.40 1.55
N GLN A 13 3.28 -17.54 2.78
CA GLN A 13 2.13 -18.41 3.05
C GLN A 13 0.87 -17.93 2.31
N LEU A 14 0.51 -16.65 2.43
CA LEU A 14 -0.65 -16.08 1.74
C LEU A 14 -0.60 -16.30 0.22
N THR A 15 0.58 -16.11 -0.38
CA THR A 15 0.80 -16.33 -1.82
C THR A 15 0.63 -17.79 -2.19
N ARG A 16 1.18 -18.74 -1.40
CA ARG A 16 1.00 -20.19 -1.65
C ARG A 16 -0.47 -20.63 -1.55
N GLU A 17 -1.23 -19.99 -0.67
CA GLU A 17 -2.67 -20.26 -0.51
C GLU A 17 -3.54 -19.52 -1.56
N GLY A 18 -2.95 -18.77 -2.49
CA GLY A 18 -3.67 -18.09 -3.56
C GLY A 18 -4.51 -16.89 -3.10
N LEU A 19 -4.20 -16.32 -1.93
CA LEU A 19 -5.01 -15.26 -1.32
C LEU A 19 -4.64 -13.87 -1.83
N VAL A 20 -3.40 -13.70 -2.31
CA VAL A 20 -2.84 -12.44 -2.79
C VAL A 20 -3.18 -12.24 -4.26
N ARG A 21 -3.82 -11.11 -4.60
CA ARG A 21 -4.12 -10.68 -5.97
C ARG A 21 -2.97 -9.91 -6.59
N SER A 22 -2.39 -9.01 -5.82
CA SER A 22 -1.20 -8.25 -6.16
C SER A 22 -0.43 -7.92 -4.88
N ALA A 23 0.87 -7.72 -5.00
CA ALA A 23 1.72 -7.31 -3.90
C ALA A 23 2.80 -6.35 -4.40
N HIS A 24 3.20 -5.41 -3.55
CA HIS A 24 4.30 -4.50 -3.81
C HIS A 24 5.07 -4.24 -2.53
N ASP A 25 6.40 -4.22 -2.59
CA ASP A 25 7.22 -3.77 -1.49
C ASP A 25 7.17 -2.25 -1.34
N LEU A 26 7.46 -1.74 -0.14
CA LEU A 26 7.66 -0.31 0.07
C LEU A 26 9.15 -0.05 0.19
N SER A 27 9.74 0.40 -0.91
CA SER A 27 11.14 0.76 -1.03
C SER A 27 11.26 2.25 -1.35
N GLU A 28 11.80 2.61 -2.52
CA GLU A 28 12.05 3.99 -2.91
C GLU A 28 10.73 4.76 -3.06
N GLY A 29 10.62 5.91 -2.39
CA GLY A 29 9.39 6.72 -2.38
C GLY A 29 8.25 6.18 -1.50
N GLY A 30 8.44 5.03 -0.86
CA GLY A 30 7.57 4.54 0.21
C GLY A 30 6.16 4.14 -0.22
N LEU A 31 5.18 4.42 0.65
CA LEU A 31 3.79 3.99 0.48
C LEU A 31 3.12 4.66 -0.73
N ALA A 32 3.36 5.96 -0.93
CA ALA A 32 2.72 6.73 -1.99
C ALA A 32 3.12 6.22 -3.39
N VAL A 33 4.41 5.99 -3.61
CA VAL A 33 4.93 5.52 -4.90
C VAL A 33 4.48 4.08 -5.17
N ALA A 34 4.60 3.18 -4.19
CA ALA A 34 4.12 1.80 -4.34
C ALA A 34 2.62 1.73 -4.69
N LEU A 35 1.78 2.56 -4.04
CA LEU A 35 0.36 2.65 -4.38
C LEU A 35 0.12 3.19 -5.80
N ALA A 36 0.85 4.22 -6.21
CA ALA A 36 0.75 4.78 -7.56
C ALA A 36 1.13 3.73 -8.62
N GLU A 37 2.26 3.04 -8.42
CA GLU A 37 2.76 1.97 -9.29
C GLU A 37 1.75 0.85 -9.44
N MET A 38 1.20 0.35 -8.31
CA MET A 38 0.14 -0.64 -8.34
C MET A 38 -1.11 -0.14 -9.08
N ALA A 39 -1.53 1.10 -8.85
CA ALA A 39 -2.73 1.69 -9.43
C ALA A 39 -2.63 1.82 -10.96
N PHE A 40 -1.55 2.44 -11.47
CA PHE A 40 -1.39 2.61 -12.93
C PHE A 40 -0.97 1.32 -13.65
N ALA A 41 -0.32 0.37 -12.98
CA ALA A 41 -0.05 -0.95 -13.54
C ALA A 41 -1.35 -1.77 -13.68
N GLY A 42 -2.25 -1.66 -12.69
CA GLY A 42 -3.56 -2.31 -12.72
C GLY A 42 -4.61 -1.59 -13.56
N GLY A 43 -4.38 -0.33 -13.96
CA GLY A 43 -5.37 0.50 -14.64
C GLY A 43 -6.60 0.78 -13.76
N ARG A 44 -6.40 0.91 -12.45
CA ARG A 44 -7.45 1.09 -11.44
C ARG A 44 -7.05 2.14 -10.43
N GLY A 45 -8.01 2.94 -9.97
CA GLY A 45 -7.85 3.87 -8.88
C GLY A 45 -7.85 3.18 -7.52
N ALA A 46 -7.54 3.92 -6.47
CA ALA A 46 -7.53 3.41 -5.09
C ALA A 46 -8.02 4.48 -4.11
N GLN A 47 -8.63 4.04 -3.01
CA GLN A 47 -9.00 4.90 -1.88
C GLN A 47 -8.30 4.40 -0.63
N ILE A 48 -7.42 5.23 -0.08
CA ILE A 48 -6.54 4.89 1.04
C ILE A 48 -6.75 5.88 2.20
N ASP A 49 -6.64 5.38 3.43
CA ASP A 49 -6.77 6.15 4.66
C ASP A 49 -5.48 6.03 5.50
N LEU A 50 -4.75 7.14 5.63
CA LEU A 50 -3.49 7.17 6.39
C LEU A 50 -3.68 6.93 7.88
N ARG A 51 -4.89 7.09 8.43
CA ARG A 51 -5.18 6.79 9.84
C ARG A 51 -5.03 5.31 10.14
N MET A 52 -5.23 4.46 9.13
CA MET A 52 -5.16 3.00 9.25
C MET A 52 -3.74 2.46 9.07
N VAL A 53 -2.80 3.25 8.55
CA VAL A 53 -1.43 2.78 8.28
C VAL A 53 -0.70 2.44 9.59
N PRO A 54 -0.19 1.20 9.74
CA PRO A 54 0.59 0.81 10.91
C PRO A 54 1.85 1.66 11.03
N LYS A 55 2.10 2.19 12.23
CA LYS A 55 3.26 3.03 12.53
C LYS A 55 3.87 2.70 13.89
N ARG A 56 5.17 2.99 14.04
CA ARG A 56 5.87 2.87 15.32
C ARG A 56 6.03 4.26 15.92
N GLY A 57 5.48 4.45 17.12
CA GLY A 57 5.50 5.74 17.81
C GLY A 57 4.48 6.73 17.22
N VAL A 58 4.60 7.97 17.67
CA VAL A 58 3.74 9.08 17.23
C VAL A 58 4.32 9.67 15.95
N ILE A 59 3.54 9.68 14.87
CA ILE A 59 3.91 10.27 13.58
C ILE A 59 2.81 11.25 13.20
N GLU A 60 3.08 12.54 13.33
CA GLU A 60 2.08 13.62 13.14
C GLU A 60 1.94 14.07 11.68
N ALA A 61 2.98 13.88 10.88
CA ALA A 61 3.07 14.32 9.49
C ALA A 61 2.57 13.23 8.51
N ASP A 62 1.65 13.59 7.61
CA ASP A 62 1.13 12.68 6.58
C ASP A 62 2.24 12.31 5.57
N GLU A 63 3.17 13.23 5.30
CA GLU A 63 4.32 13.04 4.41
C GLU A 63 5.23 11.93 4.90
N VAL A 64 5.39 11.78 6.22
CA VAL A 64 6.20 10.69 6.80
C VAL A 64 5.50 9.34 6.58
N LEU A 65 4.17 9.27 6.68
CA LEU A 65 3.43 8.04 6.39
C LEU A 65 3.47 7.68 4.89
N LEU A 66 3.44 8.70 4.03
CA LEU A 66 3.45 8.55 2.57
C LEU A 66 4.82 8.13 2.04
N PHE A 67 5.89 8.79 2.49
CA PHE A 67 7.21 8.69 1.86
C PHE A 67 8.29 8.03 2.74
N SER A 68 7.94 7.55 3.95
CA SER A 68 8.88 6.73 4.71
C SER A 68 9.28 5.50 3.90
N GLU A 69 10.58 5.21 3.87
CA GLU A 69 11.20 4.02 3.28
C GLU A 69 11.61 3.01 4.37
N SER A 70 10.86 2.97 5.48
CA SER A 70 11.13 2.01 6.55
C SER A 70 11.03 0.56 6.04
N ASN A 71 11.98 -0.27 6.48
CA ASN A 71 12.18 -1.63 5.96
C ASN A 71 11.02 -2.59 6.27
N SER A 72 10.97 -3.69 5.52
CA SER A 72 10.09 -4.86 5.78
C SER A 72 8.59 -4.55 5.76
N ARG A 73 8.16 -3.67 4.84
CA ARG A 73 6.75 -3.36 4.60
C ARG A 73 6.35 -3.76 3.19
N LEU A 74 5.12 -4.23 3.06
CA LEU A 74 4.50 -4.63 1.79
C LEU A 74 3.04 -4.15 1.80
N ILE A 75 2.52 -3.82 0.62
CA ILE A 75 1.08 -3.73 0.37
C ILE A 75 0.65 -5.01 -0.33
N LEU A 76 -0.48 -5.56 0.11
CA LEU A 76 -1.14 -6.69 -0.51
C LEU A 76 -2.54 -6.26 -0.93
N GLU A 77 -2.94 -6.64 -2.14
CA GLU A 77 -4.33 -6.65 -2.56
C GLU A 77 -4.89 -8.07 -2.33
N VAL A 78 -6.05 -8.14 -1.69
CA VAL A 78 -6.77 -9.39 -1.46
C VAL A 78 -8.25 -9.22 -1.80
N MET A 79 -8.91 -10.31 -2.19
CA MET A 79 -10.35 -10.28 -2.43
C MET A 79 -11.11 -10.01 -1.13
N PRO A 80 -12.25 -9.28 -1.16
CA PRO A 80 -13.07 -9.05 0.03
C PRO A 80 -13.48 -10.33 0.77
N SER A 81 -13.74 -11.41 0.04
CA SER A 81 -14.06 -12.73 0.59
C SER A 81 -12.91 -13.37 1.37
N ASN A 82 -11.67 -12.95 1.14
CA ASN A 82 -10.47 -13.54 1.71
C ASN A 82 -9.88 -12.70 2.86
N VAL A 83 -10.49 -11.55 3.18
CA VAL A 83 -9.96 -10.62 4.19
C VAL A 83 -9.79 -11.32 5.53
N GLN A 84 -10.84 -11.97 6.05
CA GLN A 84 -10.79 -12.63 7.36
C GLN A 84 -9.68 -13.68 7.43
N HIS A 85 -9.60 -14.57 6.44
CA HIS A 85 -8.58 -15.62 6.38
C HIS A 85 -7.15 -15.05 6.24
N THR A 86 -7.01 -13.95 5.50
CA THR A 86 -5.73 -13.23 5.39
C THR A 86 -5.30 -12.65 6.74
N GLU A 87 -6.21 -11.99 7.46
CA GLU A 87 -5.94 -11.42 8.78
C GLU A 87 -5.58 -12.49 9.82
N GLU A 88 -6.22 -13.66 9.75
CA GLU A 88 -5.90 -14.83 10.58
C GLU A 88 -4.45 -15.31 10.37
N ILE A 89 -4.00 -15.39 9.12
CA ILE A 89 -2.62 -15.77 8.79
C ILE A 89 -1.63 -14.69 9.24
N LEU A 90 -1.96 -13.41 9.07
CA LEU A 90 -1.10 -12.28 9.45
C LEU A 90 -1.03 -12.05 10.97
N ARG A 91 -1.81 -12.76 11.80
CA ARG A 91 -1.72 -12.64 13.26
C ARG A 91 -0.28 -12.76 13.76
N GLY A 92 0.08 -11.83 14.66
CA GLY A 92 1.39 -11.76 15.28
C GLY A 92 2.41 -10.88 14.54
N VAL A 93 2.10 -10.34 13.35
CA VAL A 93 2.87 -9.24 12.72
C VAL A 93 1.99 -7.99 12.59
N PRO A 94 2.56 -6.77 12.52
CA PRO A 94 1.79 -5.57 12.27
C PRO A 94 1.18 -5.59 10.87
N PHE A 95 -0.14 -5.41 10.78
CA PHE A 95 -0.88 -5.24 9.54
C PHE A 95 -2.10 -4.35 9.78
N ALA A 96 -2.65 -3.80 8.71
CA ALA A 96 -3.96 -3.16 8.73
C ALA A 96 -4.56 -3.13 7.32
N ARG A 97 -5.88 -3.09 7.24
CA ARG A 97 -6.59 -2.71 6.01
C ARG A 97 -6.55 -1.20 5.87
N ILE A 98 -5.75 -0.71 4.92
CA ILE A 98 -5.56 0.73 4.72
C ILE A 98 -6.48 1.34 3.67
N GLY A 99 -7.23 0.53 2.92
CA GLY A 99 -8.07 1.05 1.85
C GLY A 99 -8.63 -0.03 0.93
N GLN A 100 -9.00 0.39 -0.29
CA GLN A 100 -9.58 -0.47 -1.32
C GLN A 100 -9.22 0.00 -2.73
N VAL A 101 -9.14 -0.95 -3.66
CA VAL A 101 -9.11 -0.67 -5.10
C VAL A 101 -10.49 -0.21 -5.55
N THR A 102 -10.55 0.71 -6.51
CA THR A 102 -11.81 1.24 -7.06
C THR A 102 -11.88 1.02 -8.58
N GLN A 103 -13.09 1.10 -9.13
CA GLN A 103 -13.27 0.97 -10.58
C GLN A 103 -12.84 2.21 -11.38
N GLY A 104 -12.73 3.38 -10.72
CA GLY A 104 -12.31 4.62 -11.36
C GLY A 104 -10.81 4.67 -11.66
N LEU A 105 -10.33 5.85 -12.06
CA LEU A 105 -8.94 6.07 -12.45
C LEU A 105 -8.22 7.07 -11.54
N ARG A 106 -8.77 7.31 -10.34
CA ARG A 106 -8.20 8.26 -9.37
C ARG A 106 -7.60 7.54 -8.18
N MET A 107 -6.40 7.94 -7.80
CA MET A 107 -5.78 7.58 -6.52
C MET A 107 -6.12 8.68 -5.51
N VAL A 108 -6.89 8.31 -4.50
CA VAL A 108 -7.32 9.19 -3.42
C VAL A 108 -6.71 8.71 -2.11
N VAL A 109 -5.95 9.58 -1.45
CA VAL A 109 -5.41 9.33 -0.11
C VAL A 109 -5.97 10.36 0.85
N THR A 110 -6.63 9.87 1.89
CA THR A 110 -7.16 10.66 3.00
C THR A 110 -6.11 10.74 4.10
N GLY A 111 -5.69 11.97 4.41
CA GLY A 111 -4.74 12.26 5.49
C GLY A 111 -5.36 12.12 6.87
N ARG A 112 -4.52 12.24 7.90
CA ARG A 112 -4.92 12.03 9.30
C ARG A 112 -6.02 12.97 9.78
N ASN A 113 -6.09 14.19 9.22
CA ASN A 113 -7.12 15.19 9.54
C ASN A 113 -8.42 15.01 8.75
N GLY A 114 -8.56 13.94 7.96
CA GLY A 114 -9.74 13.66 7.14
C GLY A 114 -9.78 14.41 5.81
N ARG A 115 -8.77 15.25 5.50
CA ARG A 115 -8.65 15.91 4.19
C ARG A 115 -7.99 14.99 3.18
N ARG A 116 -8.32 15.15 1.91
CA ARG A 116 -7.60 14.49 0.82
C ARG A 116 -6.24 15.15 0.68
N VAL A 117 -5.18 14.36 0.82
CA VAL A 117 -3.78 14.80 0.66
C VAL A 117 -3.20 14.37 -0.69
N ILE A 118 -3.81 13.36 -1.31
CA ILE A 118 -3.62 13.00 -2.72
C ILE A 118 -5.00 12.79 -3.32
N ASP A 119 -5.24 13.37 -4.47
CA ASP A 119 -6.41 13.12 -5.30
C ASP A 119 -5.98 13.36 -6.74
N GLU A 120 -5.42 12.33 -7.37
CA GLU A 120 -4.79 12.46 -8.69
C GLU A 120 -5.24 11.36 -9.64
N ASP A 121 -5.20 11.65 -10.95
CA ASP A 121 -5.44 10.66 -12.00
C ASP A 121 -4.23 9.73 -12.14
N ILE A 122 -4.47 8.42 -12.28
CA ILE A 122 -3.39 7.43 -12.36
C ILE A 122 -2.52 7.60 -13.61
N PHE A 123 -3.04 8.19 -14.69
CA PHE A 123 -2.26 8.45 -15.90
C PHE A 123 -1.33 9.66 -15.72
N GLU A 124 -1.75 10.68 -14.98
CA GLU A 124 -0.87 11.80 -14.61
C GLU A 124 0.26 11.33 -13.68
N LEU A 125 -0.06 10.47 -12.71
CA LEU A 125 0.95 9.83 -11.85
C LEU A 125 1.95 9.01 -12.68
N LYS A 126 1.45 8.23 -13.65
CA LYS A 126 2.30 7.44 -14.54
C LYS A 126 3.19 8.32 -15.42
N GLU A 127 2.66 9.39 -16.01
CA GLU A 127 3.44 10.32 -16.82
C GLU A 127 4.53 11.01 -15.99
N ALA A 128 4.22 11.44 -14.77
CA ALA A 128 5.20 12.00 -13.84
C ALA A 128 6.32 11.01 -13.50
N TRP A 129 5.98 9.73 -13.32
CA TRP A 129 6.94 8.64 -13.07
C TRP A 129 7.79 8.28 -14.30
N GLN A 130 7.20 8.28 -15.51
CA GLN A 130 7.90 7.90 -16.74
C GLN A 130 8.76 9.03 -17.31
N LYS A 131 8.37 10.30 -17.12
CA LYS A 131 9.04 11.45 -17.72
C LYS A 131 10.55 11.49 -17.46
N PRO A 132 11.07 11.22 -16.24
CA PRO A 132 12.50 11.19 -15.97
C PRO A 132 13.25 10.03 -16.65
N LEU A 133 12.55 8.98 -17.07
CA LEU A 133 13.14 7.79 -17.71
C LEU A 133 13.25 7.94 -19.24
N ARG A 134 12.58 8.93 -19.82
CA ARG A 134 12.64 9.28 -21.25
C ARG A 134 13.84 10.20 -21.49
N TRP A 135 15.02 9.60 -21.65
CA TRP A 135 16.23 10.30 -22.09
C TRP A 135 16.23 10.55 -23.60
#